data_AF-A0A5M4AR51-F1
#
_entry.id   AF-A0A5M4AR51-F1
#
_cell.length_a   1.000
_cell.length_b   1.000
_cell.length_c   1.000
_cell.angle_alpha   90.00
_cell.angle_beta   90.00
_cell.angle_gamma   90.00
#
_symmetry.space_group_name_H-M   'P 1'
#
loop_
_entity.id
_entity.type
_entity.pdbx_description
1 polymer ?
#
loop_
_entity_poly.entity_id
_entity_poly.type
_entity_poly.pdbx_seq_one_letter_code
_entity_poly.pdbx_strand_id
1 'polypeptide(L)'
;MAKNDSIKVKFTDEQLDAMKQGLQQVFSVINPIAPVLSSDDRRNYGSVADQNKLLINRSKSYMEQFPKLKPAFVNKAEFHRDFAALKEIGDLLILLSDMQRKLTYMKILLDHGNYQDALAFYRSVRYNPQEKEASAIPIYNDLKKYFPSGGAKTDGEGPNPSGPEPKFWLKDLIF
;
A
#
# COMPACT_ATOMS: atom_id res chain seq x y z
N MET A 1 -15.98 28.30 2.42
CA MET A 1 -15.10 27.74 3.47
C MET A 1 -14.60 26.39 3.01
N ALA A 2 -13.31 26.26 2.68
CA ALA A 2 -12.69 24.97 2.37
C ALA A 2 -12.52 24.19 3.68
N LYS A 3 -13.45 23.28 3.99
CA LYS A 3 -13.54 22.64 5.31
C LYS A 3 -13.08 21.18 5.35
N ASN A 4 -12.63 20.60 4.24
CA ASN A 4 -12.43 19.14 4.15
C ASN A 4 -11.04 18.67 3.70
N ASP A 5 -10.03 19.55 3.67
CA ASP A 5 -8.67 19.09 3.36
C ASP A 5 -8.02 18.52 4.63
N SER A 6 -8.00 17.19 4.73
CA SER A 6 -7.67 16.49 5.98
C SER A 6 -6.17 16.51 6.27
N ILE A 7 -5.32 16.75 5.27
CA ILE A 7 -3.88 17.00 5.40
C ILE A 7 -3.38 17.92 4.27
N LYS A 8 -2.37 18.74 4.56
CA LYS A 8 -1.67 19.56 3.55
C LYS A 8 -0.23 19.08 3.41
N VAL A 9 -0.02 18.09 2.54
CA VAL A 9 1.31 17.53 2.30
C VAL A 9 1.94 18.23 1.10
N LYS A 10 3.12 18.80 1.32
CA LYS A 10 3.99 19.29 0.25
C LYS A 10 5.42 18.85 0.56
N PHE A 11 5.93 17.92 -0.25
CA PHE A 11 7.34 17.57 -0.18
C PHE A 11 8.15 18.63 -0.93
N THR A 12 9.30 19.01 -0.38
CA THR A 12 10.32 19.74 -1.16
C THR A 12 11.06 18.77 -2.08
N ASP A 13 11.70 19.29 -3.11
CA ASP A 13 12.51 18.47 -4.01
C ASP A 13 13.64 17.76 -3.24
N GLU A 14 14.24 18.44 -2.26
CA GLU A 14 15.27 17.85 -1.39
C GLU A 14 14.73 16.69 -0.55
N GLN A 15 13.50 16.79 -0.03
CA GLN A 15 12.86 15.71 0.73
C GLN A 15 12.56 14.50 -0.17
N LEU A 16 12.05 14.73 -1.38
CA LEU A 16 11.80 13.66 -2.35
C LEU A 16 13.09 12.96 -2.76
N ASP A 17 14.15 13.71 -3.03
CA ASP A 17 15.44 13.17 -3.41
C ASP A 17 16.09 12.40 -2.27
N ALA A 18 16.02 12.91 -1.04
CA ALA A 18 16.50 12.19 0.14
C ALA A 18 15.78 10.85 0.33
N MET A 19 14.45 10.80 0.15
CA MET A 19 13.69 9.55 0.22
C MET A 19 14.09 8.56 -0.88
N LYS A 20 14.25 9.03 -2.12
CA LYS A 20 14.67 8.18 -3.25
C LYS A 20 16.08 7.62 -3.04
N GLN A 21 17.02 8.46 -2.62
CA GLN A 21 18.39 8.05 -2.34
C GLN A 21 18.45 7.04 -1.20
N GLY A 22 17.71 7.25 -0.11
CA GLY A 22 17.63 6.29 0.99
C GLY A 22 17.10 4.93 0.56
N LEU A 23 16.02 4.90 -0.24
CA LEU A 23 15.48 3.65 -0.79
C LEU A 23 16.47 2.95 -1.74
N GLN A 24 17.19 3.72 -2.58
CA GLN A 24 18.22 3.18 -3.46
C GLN A 24 19.39 2.58 -2.68
N GLN A 25 19.79 3.18 -1.56
CA GLN A 25 20.82 2.64 -0.68
C GLN A 25 20.38 1.32 -0.03
N VAL A 26 19.14 1.23 0.44
CA VAL A 26 18.59 -0.04 0.96
C VAL A 26 18.57 -1.09 -0.14
N PHE A 27 18.13 -0.71 -1.35
CA PHE A 27 18.07 -1.62 -2.48
C PHE A 27 19.45 -2.13 -2.90
N SER A 28 20.48 -1.28 -2.93
CA SER A 28 21.83 -1.68 -3.34
C SER A 28 22.49 -2.68 -2.38
N VAL A 29 22.10 -2.68 -1.09
CA VAL A 29 22.53 -3.66 -0.10
C VAL A 29 21.82 -5.00 -0.27
N ILE A 30 20.50 -4.98 -0.51
CA ILE A 30 19.67 -6.18 -0.59
C ILE A 30 19.86 -6.93 -1.92
N ASN A 31 19.90 -6.20 -3.04
CA ASN A 31 19.91 -6.78 -4.38
C ASN A 31 21.01 -7.82 -4.65
N PRO A 32 22.28 -7.65 -4.21
CA PRO A 32 23.31 -8.66 -4.47
C PRO A 32 23.18 -9.94 -3.63
N ILE A 33 22.40 -9.93 -2.54
CA ILE A 33 22.26 -11.07 -1.61
C ILE A 33 20.88 -11.74 -1.66
N ALA A 34 19.87 -11.06 -2.20
CA ALA A 34 18.51 -11.57 -2.26
C ALA A 34 18.37 -12.63 -3.37
N PRO A 35 17.88 -13.84 -3.05
CA PRO A 35 17.58 -14.83 -4.07
C PRO A 35 16.34 -14.41 -4.89
N VAL A 36 16.35 -14.73 -6.18
CA VAL A 36 15.16 -14.63 -7.02
C VAL A 36 14.37 -15.94 -6.89
N LEU A 37 13.17 -15.89 -6.30
CA LEU A 37 12.29 -17.05 -6.20
C LEU A 37 11.25 -17.05 -7.34
N SER A 38 11.21 -18.12 -8.12
CA SER A 38 10.14 -18.38 -9.09
C SER A 38 8.80 -18.62 -8.38
N SER A 39 7.70 -18.60 -9.14
CA SER A 39 6.38 -18.94 -8.60
C SER A 39 6.33 -20.36 -8.02
N ASP A 40 7.07 -21.30 -8.60
CA ASP A 40 7.14 -22.68 -8.13
C ASP A 40 8.01 -22.79 -6.88
N ASP A 41 9.14 -22.09 -6.82
CA ASP A 41 9.95 -21.99 -5.60
C ASP A 41 9.14 -21.46 -4.42
N ARG A 42 8.35 -20.39 -4.64
CA ARG A 42 7.50 -19.83 -3.58
C ARG A 42 6.46 -20.83 -3.08
N ARG A 43 5.89 -21.66 -3.96
CA ARG A 43 4.96 -22.73 -3.55
C ARG A 43 5.67 -23.84 -2.81
N ASN A 44 6.84 -24.25 -3.29
CA ASN A 44 7.63 -25.35 -2.74
C ASN A 44 8.18 -25.02 -1.35
N TYR A 45 8.74 -23.82 -1.17
CA TYR A 45 9.27 -23.36 0.12
C TYR A 45 8.17 -22.87 1.06
N GLY A 46 7.10 -22.30 0.51
CA GLY A 46 5.95 -21.81 1.27
C GLY A 46 6.31 -20.72 2.29
N SER A 47 5.37 -20.45 3.19
CA SER A 47 5.60 -19.62 4.37
C SER A 47 5.54 -20.47 5.64
N VAL A 48 6.38 -20.13 6.61
CA VAL A 48 6.36 -20.79 7.91
C VAL A 48 5.27 -20.13 8.77
N ALA A 49 4.22 -20.88 9.08
CA ALA A 49 3.17 -20.45 10.00
C ALA A 49 3.72 -20.19 11.42
N ASP A 50 3.05 -19.34 12.21
CA ASP A 50 3.56 -18.90 13.52
C ASP A 50 3.80 -20.06 14.50
N GLN A 51 2.95 -21.09 14.49
CA GLN A 51 3.17 -22.29 15.31
C GLN A 51 4.49 -23.01 14.95
N ASN A 52 4.84 -23.05 13.66
CA ASN A 52 6.09 -23.66 13.21
C ASN A 52 7.31 -22.78 13.55
N LYS A 53 7.15 -21.45 13.65
CA LYS A 53 8.20 -20.57 14.19
C LYS A 53 8.49 -20.87 15.65
N LEU A 54 7.47 -21.17 16.45
CA LEU A 54 7.65 -21.61 17.85
C LEU A 54 8.43 -22.93 17.92
N LEU A 55 8.16 -23.88 17.02
CA LEU A 55 8.93 -25.12 16.91
C LEU A 55 10.42 -24.84 16.61
N ILE A 56 10.72 -23.95 15.67
CA ILE A 56 12.10 -23.55 15.33
C ILE A 56 12.80 -22.96 16.57
N ASN A 57 12.14 -22.04 17.29
CA ASN A 57 12.68 -21.43 18.51
C ASN A 57 12.98 -22.47 19.58
N ARG A 58 12.05 -23.40 19.83
CA ARG A 58 12.24 -24.48 20.81
C ARG A 58 13.36 -25.44 20.40
N SER A 59 13.42 -25.78 19.12
CA SER A 59 14.46 -26.66 18.57
C SER A 59 15.85 -26.06 18.76
N LYS A 60 16.02 -24.75 18.55
CA LYS A 60 17.27 -24.04 18.88
C LYS A 60 17.68 -24.27 20.34
N SER A 61 16.76 -23.99 21.27
CA SER A 61 17.02 -24.15 22.71
C SER A 61 17.35 -25.60 23.09
N TYR A 62 16.66 -26.58 22.52
CA TYR A 62 16.94 -27.99 22.83
C TYR A 62 18.26 -28.49 22.21
N MET A 63 18.65 -28.01 21.03
CA MET A 63 19.98 -28.30 20.47
C MET A 63 21.12 -27.66 21.27
N GLU A 64 20.85 -26.64 22.06
CA GLU A 64 21.79 -26.05 23.02
C GLU A 64 21.86 -26.86 24.32
N GLN A 65 20.71 -27.24 24.88
CA GLN A 65 20.63 -27.99 26.15
C GLN A 65 21.07 -29.45 26.01
N PHE A 66 20.76 -30.09 24.88
CA PHE A 66 20.96 -31.52 24.65
C PHE A 66 21.77 -31.77 23.36
N PRO A 67 23.04 -31.36 23.30
CA PRO A 67 23.84 -31.42 22.07
C PRO A 67 24.02 -32.85 21.51
N LYS A 68 23.91 -33.89 22.35
CA LYS A 68 23.95 -35.31 21.94
C LYS A 68 22.73 -35.72 21.10
N LEU A 69 21.60 -35.01 21.19
CA LEU A 69 20.39 -35.30 20.42
C LEU A 69 20.37 -34.58 19.06
N LYS A 70 21.32 -33.68 18.81
CA LYS A 70 21.45 -33.01 17.51
C LYS A 70 21.77 -34.06 16.44
N PRO A 71 20.97 -34.18 15.36
CA PRO A 71 21.31 -35.07 14.26
C PRO A 71 22.67 -34.72 13.65
N ALA A 72 23.45 -35.73 13.24
CA ALA A 72 24.81 -35.53 12.74
C ALA A 72 24.86 -34.58 11.53
N PHE A 73 23.90 -34.70 10.62
CA PHE A 73 23.79 -33.89 9.40
C PHE A 73 23.37 -32.43 9.65
N VAL A 74 22.84 -32.08 10.82
CA VAL A 74 22.45 -30.69 11.12
C VAL A 74 23.68 -29.87 11.46
N ASN A 75 23.98 -28.86 10.63
CA ASN A 75 25.01 -27.88 10.91
C ASN A 75 24.47 -26.82 11.91
N LYS A 76 24.85 -26.94 13.18
CA LYS A 76 24.38 -26.04 14.24
C LYS A 76 24.82 -24.58 14.03
N ALA A 77 26.04 -24.38 13.52
CA ALA A 77 26.58 -23.03 13.31
C ALA A 77 25.81 -22.29 12.20
N GLU A 78 25.51 -22.99 11.11
CA GLU A 78 24.65 -22.50 10.03
C GLU A 78 23.24 -22.20 10.52
N PHE A 79 22.59 -23.14 11.23
CA PHE A 79 21.27 -22.91 11.80
C PHE A 79 21.23 -21.67 12.71
N HIS A 80 22.26 -21.44 13.54
CA HIS A 80 22.35 -20.23 14.38
C HIS A 80 22.50 -18.95 13.56
N ARG A 81 23.34 -18.96 12.53
CA ARG A 81 23.54 -17.81 11.64
C ARG A 81 22.24 -17.46 10.92
N ASP A 82 21.55 -18.45 10.37
CA ASP A 82 20.31 -18.25 9.63
C ASP A 82 19.17 -17.78 10.57
N PHE A 83 19.11 -18.33 11.79
CA PHE A 83 18.18 -17.88 12.83
C PHE A 83 18.40 -16.40 13.19
N ALA A 84 19.66 -15.96 13.33
CA ALA A 84 19.98 -14.56 13.59
C ALA A 84 19.60 -13.66 12.41
N ALA A 85 19.95 -14.06 11.19
CA ALA A 85 19.61 -13.32 9.97
C ALA A 85 18.09 -13.16 9.79
N LEU A 86 17.30 -14.20 10.11
CA LEU A 86 15.84 -14.14 10.05
C LEU A 86 15.27 -13.05 10.97
N LYS A 87 15.85 -12.88 12.17
CA LYS A 87 15.43 -11.85 13.10
C LYS A 87 15.69 -10.45 12.52
N GLU A 88 16.89 -10.21 12.02
CA GLU A 88 17.26 -8.90 11.45
C GLU A 88 16.40 -8.56 10.22
N ILE A 89 16.14 -9.54 9.34
CA ILE A 89 15.23 -9.37 8.20
C ILE A 89 13.81 -9.04 8.68
N GLY A 90 13.32 -9.74 9.71
CA GLY A 90 12.01 -9.48 10.30
C GLY A 90 11.86 -8.04 10.82
N ASP A 91 12.87 -7.54 11.52
CA ASP A 91 12.87 -6.17 12.06
C ASP A 91 12.85 -5.12 10.92
N LEU A 92 13.61 -5.35 9.84
CA LEU A 92 13.58 -4.50 8.65
C LEU A 92 12.21 -4.51 7.95
N LEU A 93 11.56 -5.68 7.85
CA LEU A 93 10.22 -5.78 7.25
C LEU A 93 9.17 -5.00 8.06
N ILE A 94 9.28 -4.98 9.39
CA ILE A 94 8.39 -4.18 10.25
C ILE A 94 8.56 -2.68 9.94
N LEU A 95 9.80 -2.21 9.79
CA LEU A 95 10.09 -0.83 9.47
C LEU A 95 9.53 -0.43 8.09
N LEU A 96 9.77 -1.26 7.07
CA LEU A 96 9.25 -1.02 5.72
C LEU A 96 7.71 -1.01 5.69
N SER A 97 7.08 -1.90 6.44
CA SER A 97 5.62 -1.95 6.57
C SER A 97 5.05 -0.69 7.22
N ASP A 98 5.70 -0.16 8.26
CA ASP A 98 5.29 1.11 8.87
C ASP A 98 5.42 2.29 7.89
N MET A 99 6.51 2.36 7.12
CA MET A 99 6.71 3.38 6.09
C MET A 99 5.62 3.30 5.01
N GLN A 100 5.37 2.10 4.47
CA GLN A 100 4.31 1.87 3.47
C GLN A 100 2.94 2.30 4.01
N ARG A 101 2.62 1.95 5.25
CA ARG A 101 1.36 2.33 5.90
C ARG A 101 1.22 3.84 6.02
N LYS A 102 2.26 4.56 6.46
CA LYS A 102 2.25 6.03 6.57
C LYS A 102 2.03 6.71 5.21
N LEU A 103 2.75 6.27 4.18
CA LEU A 103 2.57 6.76 2.80
C LEU A 103 1.14 6.49 2.29
N THR A 104 0.60 5.31 2.58
CA THR A 104 -0.77 4.92 2.21
C THR A 104 -1.81 5.81 2.88
N TYR A 105 -1.65 6.10 4.18
CA TYR A 105 -2.56 7.00 4.89
C TYR A 105 -2.55 8.42 4.31
N MET A 106 -1.37 8.95 4.00
CA MET A 106 -1.27 10.25 3.33
C MET A 106 -1.98 10.22 1.97
N LYS A 107 -1.76 9.18 1.18
CA LYS A 107 -2.41 9.02 -0.13
C LYS A 107 -3.93 8.99 0.00
N ILE A 108 -4.48 8.20 0.91
CA ILE A 108 -5.94 8.12 1.13
C ILE A 108 -6.54 9.49 1.43
N LEU A 109 -5.91 10.26 2.33
CA LEU A 109 -6.42 11.57 2.73
C LEU A 109 -6.33 12.59 1.59
N LEU A 110 -5.24 12.58 0.82
CA LEU A 110 -5.08 13.43 -0.37
C LEU A 110 -6.05 13.05 -1.48
N ASP A 111 -6.23 11.76 -1.76
CA ASP A 111 -7.20 11.27 -2.75
C ASP A 111 -8.62 11.68 -2.38
N HIS A 112 -8.99 11.57 -1.10
CA HIS A 112 -10.28 12.02 -0.61
C HIS A 112 -10.49 13.51 -0.84
N GLY A 113 -9.51 14.36 -0.45
CA GLY A 113 -9.57 15.80 -0.68
C GLY A 113 -9.73 16.16 -2.16
N ASN A 114 -8.85 15.62 -3.00
CA ASN A 114 -8.87 15.81 -4.45
C ASN A 114 -10.20 15.38 -5.08
N TYR A 115 -10.78 14.27 -4.61
CA TYR A 115 -12.07 13.81 -5.11
C TYR A 115 -13.21 14.76 -4.74
N GLN A 116 -13.24 15.29 -3.52
CA GLN A 116 -14.24 16.28 -3.11
C GLN A 116 -14.15 17.57 -3.96
N ASP A 117 -12.93 18.05 -4.23
CA ASP A 117 -12.71 19.24 -5.07
C ASP A 117 -13.12 18.99 -6.52
N ALA A 118 -12.80 17.81 -7.07
CA ALA A 118 -13.24 17.40 -8.40
C ALA A 118 -14.77 17.32 -8.50
N LEU A 119 -15.46 16.82 -7.46
CA LEU A 119 -16.93 16.81 -7.40
C LEU A 119 -17.51 18.24 -7.36
N ALA A 120 -16.89 19.15 -6.60
CA ALA A 120 -17.31 20.53 -6.53
C ALA A 120 -17.18 21.23 -7.90
N PHE A 121 -16.05 21.01 -8.59
CA PHE A 121 -15.82 21.51 -9.94
C PHE A 121 -16.82 20.93 -10.95
N TYR A 122 -17.06 19.61 -10.93
CA TYR A 122 -18.07 19.00 -11.79
C TYR A 122 -19.48 19.61 -11.57
N ARG A 123 -19.86 19.87 -10.31
CA ARG A 123 -21.15 20.51 -9.99
C ARG A 123 -21.21 21.96 -10.46
N SER A 124 -20.13 22.73 -10.35
CA SER A 124 -20.12 24.13 -10.82
C SER A 124 -20.28 24.19 -12.34
N VAL A 125 -19.58 23.34 -13.09
CA VAL A 125 -19.72 23.24 -14.56
C VAL A 125 -21.12 22.80 -14.97
N ARG A 126 -21.81 21.97 -14.16
CA ARG A 126 -23.19 21.51 -14.43
C ARG A 126 -24.27 22.56 -14.13
N TYR A 127 -24.17 23.29 -13.01
CA TYR A 127 -25.29 24.08 -12.45
C TYR A 127 -25.08 25.59 -12.44
N ASN A 128 -23.89 26.09 -12.76
CA ASN A 128 -23.64 27.53 -12.92
C ASN A 128 -23.40 27.93 -14.40
N PRO A 129 -24.39 27.77 -15.31
CA PRO A 129 -24.31 28.32 -16.66
C PRO A 129 -24.48 29.86 -16.71
N GLN A 130 -24.51 30.55 -15.57
CA GLN A 130 -24.66 32.01 -15.52
C GLN A 130 -23.42 32.78 -16.02
N GLU A 131 -22.25 32.13 -16.05
CA GLU A 131 -21.10 32.60 -16.84
C GLU A 131 -21.07 31.82 -18.15
N LYS A 132 -21.48 32.46 -19.24
CA LYS A 132 -21.59 31.88 -20.58
C LYS A 132 -20.22 31.56 -21.20
N GLU A 133 -19.45 30.64 -20.63
CA GLU A 133 -18.27 30.10 -21.30
C GLU A 133 -18.67 28.99 -22.28
N ALA A 134 -18.28 29.13 -23.55
CA ALA A 134 -18.49 28.11 -24.57
C ALA A 134 -17.87 26.74 -24.20
N SER A 135 -16.90 26.74 -23.30
CA SER A 135 -16.16 25.57 -22.83
C SER A 135 -16.91 24.71 -21.80
N ALA A 136 -17.95 25.23 -21.13
CA ALA A 136 -18.60 24.51 -20.02
C ALA A 136 -19.32 23.21 -20.48
N ILE A 137 -20.03 23.25 -21.60
CA ILE A 137 -20.76 22.10 -22.15
C ILE A 137 -19.82 20.94 -22.54
N PRO A 138 -18.76 21.14 -23.35
CA PRO A 138 -17.85 20.05 -23.69
C PRO A 138 -17.13 19.48 -22.46
N ILE A 139 -16.74 20.33 -21.49
CA ILE A 139 -16.13 19.87 -20.23
C ILE A 139 -17.13 19.03 -19.41
N TYR A 140 -18.37 19.48 -19.27
CA TYR A 140 -19.42 18.70 -18.60
C TYR A 140 -19.63 17.34 -19.25
N ASN A 141 -19.76 17.30 -20.57
CA ASN A 141 -20.01 16.06 -21.31
C ASN A 141 -18.86 15.07 -21.18
N ASP A 142 -17.63 15.57 -21.07
CA ASP A 142 -16.48 14.72 -20.82
C ASP A 142 -16.48 14.16 -19.39
N LEU A 143 -16.63 15.03 -18.39
CA LEU A 143 -16.62 14.63 -16.97
C LEU A 143 -17.80 13.73 -16.59
N LYS A 144 -18.96 13.91 -17.23
CA LYS A 144 -20.16 13.09 -16.98
C LYS A 144 -19.91 11.59 -17.22
N LYS A 145 -18.98 11.24 -18.11
CA LYS A 145 -18.66 9.83 -18.44
C LYS A 145 -18.15 9.04 -17.23
N TYR A 146 -17.58 9.72 -16.24
CA TYR A 146 -17.07 9.09 -15.01
C TYR A 146 -18.16 8.81 -13.97
N PHE A 147 -19.40 9.26 -14.20
CA PHE A 147 -20.56 8.99 -13.36
C PHE A 147 -21.50 8.04 -14.10
N PRO A 148 -21.41 6.71 -13.89
CA PRO A 148 -22.37 5.80 -14.49
C PRO A 148 -23.76 6.24 -14.05
N SER A 149 -24.65 6.44 -15.02
CA SER A 149 -26.05 6.75 -14.74
C SER A 149 -26.61 5.65 -13.84
N GLY A 150 -26.78 5.95 -12.55
CA GLY A 150 -27.52 5.08 -11.64
C GLY A 150 -28.84 4.73 -12.32
N GLY A 151 -29.17 3.44 -12.34
CA GLY A 151 -30.27 2.89 -13.11
C GLY A 151 -31.55 3.73 -12.99
N ALA A 152 -32.24 3.86 -14.12
CA ALA A 152 -33.52 4.54 -14.21
C ALA A 152 -34.47 4.15 -13.06
N LYS A 153 -34.95 5.15 -12.31
CA LYS A 153 -36.37 5.53 -12.19
C LYS A 153 -36.56 6.52 -11.03
N THR A 154 -36.83 7.78 -11.38
CA THR A 154 -38.07 8.52 -11.04
C THR A 154 -37.97 9.88 -11.72
N ASP A 155 -39.01 10.22 -12.46
CA ASP A 155 -39.13 11.46 -13.22
C ASP A 155 -38.97 12.68 -12.29
N GLY A 156 -37.98 13.53 -12.58
CA GLY A 156 -37.86 14.88 -11.99
C GLY A 156 -36.50 15.27 -11.41
N GLU A 157 -35.65 14.33 -10.99
CA GLU A 157 -34.32 14.65 -10.44
C GLU A 157 -33.22 13.97 -11.25
N GLY A 158 -32.37 14.79 -11.88
CA GLY A 158 -31.20 14.31 -12.62
C GLY A 158 -30.23 13.52 -11.74
N PRO A 159 -29.25 12.80 -12.32
CA PRO A 159 -28.42 11.85 -11.61
C PRO A 159 -27.82 12.45 -10.33
N ASN A 160 -28.12 11.79 -9.21
CA ASN A 160 -27.62 12.15 -7.89
C ASN A 160 -26.07 12.06 -7.91
N PRO A 161 -25.35 13.17 -7.70
CA PRO A 161 -23.88 13.17 -7.69
C PRO A 161 -23.29 12.54 -6.41
N SER A 162 -24.12 12.05 -5.50
CA SER A 162 -23.69 11.02 -4.52
C SER A 162 -23.78 9.65 -5.17
N GLY A 163 -23.01 9.46 -6.25
CA GLY A 163 -22.67 8.12 -6.74
C GLY A 163 -22.13 7.28 -5.58
N PRO A 164 -22.15 5.94 -5.68
CA PRO A 164 -21.78 5.06 -4.57
C PRO A 164 -20.46 5.55 -4.00
N GLU A 165 -20.41 5.76 -2.67
CA GLU A 165 -19.17 6.10 -1.98
C GLU A 165 -18.07 5.19 -2.53
N PRO A 166 -16.92 5.74 -2.96
CA PRO A 166 -15.84 4.90 -3.46
C PRO A 166 -15.55 3.86 -2.38
N LYS A 167 -15.84 2.59 -2.68
CA LYS A 167 -15.53 1.49 -1.77
C LYS A 167 -14.02 1.34 -1.81
N PHE A 168 -13.33 2.08 -0.94
CA PHE A 168 -11.89 1.92 -0.71
C PHE A 168 -11.66 0.56 -0.06
N TRP A 169 -11.55 -0.48 -0.87
CA TRP A 169 -11.11 -1.78 -0.36
C TRP A 169 -9.62 -1.70 -0.12
N LEU A 170 -9.22 -1.71 1.16
CA LEU A 170 -7.82 -1.88 1.61
C LEU A 170 -7.10 -3.07 0.96
N LYS A 171 -7.84 -4.00 0.35
CA LYS A 171 -7.34 -5.21 -0.31
C LYS A 171 -6.66 -4.94 -1.66
N ASP A 172 -6.93 -3.80 -2.29
CA ASP A 172 -6.34 -3.44 -3.59
C ASP A 172 -5.01 -2.67 -3.46
N LEU A 173 -4.54 -2.45 -2.22
CA LEU A 173 -3.32 -1.69 -1.88
C LEU A 173 -2.14 -2.56 -1.45
N ILE A 174 -2.23 -3.88 -1.62
CA ILE A 174 -1.15 -4.82 -1.27
C ILE A 174 -0.90 -5.75 -2.46
N PHE A 175 0.19 -5.49 -3.18
CA PHE A 175 0.92 -6.48 -3.97
C PHE A 175 2.33 -6.60 -3.38
#